data_AF-A0A141RJ68-F1
#
_entry.id   AF-A0A141RJ68-F1
#
_cell.length_a   1.000
_cell.length_b   1.000
_cell.length_c   1.000
_cell.angle_alpha   90.00
_cell.angle_beta   90.00
_cell.angle_gamma   90.00
#
_symmetry.space_group_name_H-M   'P 1'
#
loop_
_entity.id
_entity.type
_entity.pdbx_description
1 polymer ?
#
loop_
_entity_poly.entity_id
_entity_poly.type
_entity_poly.pdbx_seq_one_letter_code
_entity_poly.pdbx_strand_id
1 'polypeptide(L)'
;MMKKSICCALLLTASFSTFAAAKTEQQIADIVNRTITPLMQEQAIPGMAVAIIYGGKPYYFTWGKADIANNHPVTQQTLFELGSVSKTFNGVLGGDAIARGEIKLSDPVTKYWPELRSPMTLRIKPNYCAFIKTGNHNGLRALSVFMLTPALVCLVRWW
;
A
#
# COMPACT_ATOMS: atom_id res chain seq x y z
N MET A 1 -60.32 5.82 32.52
CA MET A 1 -59.10 5.00 32.27
C MET A 1 -58.57 5.29 30.85
N MET A 2 -57.92 6.43 30.60
CA MET A 2 -57.38 6.78 29.26
C MET A 2 -56.08 7.60 29.33
N LYS A 3 -55.31 7.49 30.42
CA LYS A 3 -54.05 8.23 30.60
C LYS A 3 -52.78 7.37 30.37
N LYS A 4 -52.93 6.05 30.25
CA LYS A 4 -51.80 5.12 30.07
C LYS A 4 -51.37 4.94 28.61
N SER A 5 -52.25 5.21 27.64
CA SER A 5 -51.93 5.04 26.21
C SER A 5 -51.14 6.19 25.59
N ILE A 6 -51.06 7.36 26.26
CA ILE A 6 -50.36 8.53 25.72
C ILE A 6 -48.83 8.41 25.92
N CYS A 7 -48.36 7.67 26.94
CA CYS A 7 -46.93 7.51 27.18
C CYS A 7 -46.21 6.64 26.13
N CYS A 8 -46.89 5.71 25.47
CA CYS A 8 -46.26 4.85 24.45
C CYS A 8 -46.02 5.57 23.11
N ALA A 9 -46.78 6.61 22.80
CA ALA A 9 -46.61 7.35 21.55
C ALA A 9 -45.40 8.31 21.57
N LEU A 10 -44.97 8.77 22.76
CA LEU A 10 -43.81 9.66 22.90
C LEU A 10 -42.46 8.93 22.89
N LEU A 11 -42.45 7.61 23.11
CA LEU A 11 -41.23 6.80 23.12
C LEU A 11 -40.83 6.28 21.72
N LEU A 12 -41.71 6.41 20.72
CA LEU A 12 -41.44 5.91 19.36
C LEU A 12 -40.70 6.92 18.44
N THR A 13 -40.60 8.18 18.82
CA THR A 13 -39.93 9.23 18.00
C THR A 13 -38.44 9.41 18.33
N ALA A 14 -37.89 8.65 19.28
CA ALA A 14 -36.48 8.73 19.66
C ALA A 14 -35.55 7.87 18.78
N SER A 15 -36.07 7.17 17.77
CA SER A 15 -35.27 6.47 16.77
C SER A 15 -34.80 7.41 15.65
N PHE A 16 -34.22 8.56 16.01
CA PHE A 16 -33.41 9.30 15.05
C PHE A 16 -32.12 8.52 14.87
N SER A 17 -31.96 7.90 13.69
CA SER A 17 -30.73 7.28 13.26
C SER A 17 -29.58 8.26 13.45
N THR A 18 -28.71 7.97 14.42
CA THR A 18 -27.43 8.66 14.57
C THR A 18 -26.60 8.33 13.34
N PHE A 19 -26.62 9.20 12.34
CA PHE A 19 -25.63 9.16 11.28
C PHE A 19 -24.26 9.36 11.96
N ALA A 20 -23.39 8.37 11.88
CA ALA A 20 -22.03 8.49 12.34
C ALA A 20 -21.37 9.63 11.55
N ALA A 21 -21.13 10.76 12.22
CA ALA A 21 -20.43 11.88 11.62
C ALA A 21 -19.05 11.41 11.15
N ALA A 22 -18.66 11.82 9.94
CA ALA A 22 -17.31 11.61 9.46
C ALA A 22 -16.32 12.20 10.48
N LYS A 23 -15.17 11.53 10.68
CA LYS A 23 -14.13 12.05 11.56
C LYS A 23 -13.72 13.45 11.10
N THR A 24 -13.53 14.35 12.06
CA THR A 24 -13.01 15.69 11.78
C THR A 24 -11.53 15.62 11.42
N GLU A 25 -11.03 16.65 10.76
CA GLU A 25 -9.60 16.75 10.41
C GLU A 25 -8.70 16.67 11.65
N GLN A 26 -9.09 17.36 12.75
CA GLN A 26 -8.37 17.29 14.02
C GLN A 26 -8.31 15.85 14.56
N GLN A 27 -9.43 15.11 14.52
CA GLN A 27 -9.45 13.72 14.97
C GLN A 27 -8.55 12.82 14.12
N ILE A 28 -8.45 13.07 12.81
CA ILE A 28 -7.52 12.34 11.94
C ILE A 28 -6.09 12.68 12.31
N ALA A 29 -5.76 13.96 12.44
CA ALA A 29 -4.43 14.43 12.84
C ALA A 29 -3.98 13.83 14.18
N ASP A 30 -4.86 13.81 15.18
CA ASP A 30 -4.57 13.26 16.51
C ASP A 30 -4.27 11.76 16.45
N ILE A 31 -5.04 10.99 15.67
CA ILE A 31 -4.80 9.55 15.46
C ILE A 31 -3.44 9.34 14.82
N VAL A 32 -3.15 10.08 13.75
CA VAL A 32 -1.89 9.95 13.02
C VAL A 32 -0.70 10.32 13.89
N ASN A 33 -0.74 11.46 14.56
CA ASN A 33 0.33 11.90 15.46
C ASN A 33 0.59 10.87 16.56
N ARG A 34 -0.46 10.34 17.20
CA ARG A 34 -0.32 9.32 18.25
C ARG A 34 0.30 8.03 17.75
N THR A 35 0.13 7.67 16.48
CA THR A 35 0.72 6.47 15.89
C THR A 35 2.14 6.70 15.38
N ILE A 36 2.40 7.82 14.71
CA ILE A 36 3.65 8.06 13.98
C ILE A 36 4.75 8.61 14.89
N THR A 37 4.44 9.50 15.83
CA THR A 37 5.47 10.11 16.68
C THR A 37 6.26 9.09 17.51
N PRO A 38 5.63 8.09 18.17
CA PRO A 38 6.38 7.04 18.88
C PRO A 38 7.24 6.21 17.93
N LEU A 39 6.70 5.83 16.76
CA LEU A 39 7.42 5.04 15.76
C LEU A 39 8.69 5.75 15.28
N MET A 40 8.61 7.06 15.03
CA MET A 40 9.76 7.85 14.61
C MET A 40 10.86 7.88 15.68
N GLN A 41 10.48 7.95 16.95
CA GLN A 41 11.42 7.94 18.07
C GLN A 41 12.06 6.56 18.25
N GLU A 42 11.25 5.50 18.29
CA GLU A 42 11.71 4.12 18.50
C GLU A 42 12.65 3.64 17.39
N GLN A 43 12.41 4.06 16.14
CA GLN A 43 13.17 3.64 14.98
C GLN A 43 14.20 4.68 14.52
N ALA A 44 14.38 5.77 15.28
CA ALA A 44 15.27 6.89 14.95
C ALA A 44 15.09 7.40 13.50
N ILE A 45 13.84 7.53 13.04
CA ILE A 45 13.52 7.94 11.68
C ILE A 45 13.71 9.46 11.57
N PRO A 46 14.61 9.94 10.69
CA PRO A 46 14.97 11.36 10.63
C PRO A 46 13.86 12.25 10.06
N GLY A 47 13.03 11.70 9.17
CA GLY A 47 11.92 12.41 8.55
C GLY A 47 10.91 11.45 7.92
N MET A 48 9.64 11.84 7.92
CA MET A 48 8.54 11.03 7.41
C MET A 48 7.46 11.92 6.80
N ALA A 49 6.86 11.46 5.70
CA ALA A 49 5.63 12.01 5.14
C ALA A 49 4.56 10.92 5.12
N VAL A 50 3.34 11.27 5.52
CA VAL A 50 2.18 10.37 5.54
C VAL A 50 1.03 11.05 4.80
N ALA A 51 0.46 10.33 3.84
CA ALA A 51 -0.74 10.74 3.11
C ALA A 51 -1.89 9.78 3.42
N ILE A 52 -3.07 10.30 3.74
CA ILE A 52 -4.28 9.53 4.05
C ILE A 52 -5.42 10.03 3.17
N ILE A 53 -6.13 9.11 2.53
CA ILE A 53 -7.38 9.43 1.84
C ILE A 53 -8.53 8.96 2.74
N TYR A 54 -9.34 9.90 3.24
CA TYR A 54 -10.50 9.62 4.08
C TYR A 54 -11.69 10.46 3.62
N GLY A 55 -12.85 9.81 3.43
CA GLY A 55 -14.05 10.49 2.90
C GLY A 55 -13.83 11.12 1.52
N GLY A 56 -12.96 10.53 0.69
CA GLY A 56 -12.59 11.07 -0.63
C GLY A 56 -11.66 12.29 -0.60
N LYS A 57 -11.20 12.71 0.59
CA LYS A 57 -10.31 13.85 0.77
C LYS A 57 -8.91 13.39 1.18
N PRO A 58 -7.84 13.93 0.58
CA PRO A 58 -6.49 13.68 1.00
C PRO A 58 -6.11 14.56 2.22
N TYR A 59 -5.36 13.98 3.14
CA TYR A 59 -4.76 14.63 4.31
C TYR A 59 -3.27 14.28 4.31
N TYR A 60 -2.42 15.27 4.58
CA TYR A 60 -0.97 15.13 4.51
C TYR A 60 -0.33 15.59 5.82
N PHE A 61 0.59 14.79 6.32
CA PHE A 61 1.30 15.05 7.56
C PHE A 61 2.80 14.81 7.33
N THR A 62 3.64 15.69 7.85
CA THR A 62 5.09 15.64 7.64
C THR A 62 5.82 15.89 8.95
N TRP A 63 6.91 15.16 9.18
CA TRP A 63 7.76 15.31 10.36
C TRP A 63 9.23 15.28 9.97
N GLY A 64 10.05 15.94 10.78
CA GLY A 64 11.50 15.82 10.73
C GLY A 64 12.13 16.42 9.46
N LYS A 65 13.25 15.84 9.06
CA LYS A 65 14.14 16.37 8.02
C LYS A 65 14.35 15.35 6.92
N ALA A 66 14.28 15.83 5.68
CA ALA A 66 14.66 15.08 4.48
C ALA A 66 16.20 15.02 4.36
N ASP A 67 16.89 16.06 4.82
CA ASP A 67 18.35 16.13 4.86
C ASP A 67 18.78 16.66 6.24
N ILE A 68 19.45 15.81 7.01
CA ILE A 68 19.93 16.16 8.35
C ILE A 68 21.09 17.15 8.27
N ALA A 69 22.01 16.95 7.32
CA ALA A 69 23.24 17.73 7.20
C ALA A 69 22.94 19.17 6.79
N ASN A 70 22.03 19.34 5.82
CA ASN A 70 21.62 20.65 5.31
C ASN A 70 20.38 21.22 6.02
N ASN A 71 19.87 20.54 7.06
CA ASN A 71 18.71 20.96 7.82
C ASN A 71 17.44 21.16 6.97
N HIS A 72 17.24 20.38 5.91
CA HIS A 72 16.07 20.51 5.04
C HIS A 72 14.87 19.74 5.63
N PRO A 73 13.71 20.40 5.83
CA PRO A 73 12.53 19.75 6.36
C PRO A 73 11.91 18.78 5.34
N VAL A 74 11.20 17.78 5.83
CA VAL A 74 10.28 17.02 4.97
C VAL A 74 9.09 17.90 4.62
N THR A 75 8.72 17.92 3.35
CA THR A 75 7.53 18.59 2.81
C THR A 75 6.67 17.59 2.05
N GLN A 76 5.47 18.02 1.62
CA GLN A 76 4.60 17.19 0.77
C GLN A 76 5.22 16.88 -0.60
N GLN A 77 6.23 17.65 -1.02
CA GLN A 77 6.92 17.52 -2.29
C GLN A 77 8.27 16.78 -2.16
N THR A 78 8.66 16.37 -0.95
CA THR A 78 9.88 15.61 -0.74
C THR A 78 9.81 14.27 -1.48
N LEU A 79 10.85 13.96 -2.25
CA LEU A 79 10.98 12.69 -2.96
C LEU A 79 11.60 11.65 -2.04
N PHE A 80 10.99 10.46 -1.99
CA PHE A 80 11.48 9.29 -1.26
C PHE A 80 11.72 8.14 -2.24
N GLU A 81 12.73 7.32 -1.97
CA GLU A 81 12.92 6.07 -2.69
C GLU A 81 11.78 5.09 -2.39
N LEU A 82 11.10 4.61 -3.44
CA LEU A 82 9.92 3.75 -3.30
C LEU A 82 10.25 2.27 -3.07
N GLY A 83 11.46 1.83 -3.41
CA GLY A 83 11.88 0.43 -3.30
C GLY A 83 10.89 -0.56 -3.94
N SER A 84 10.43 -1.56 -3.19
CA SER A 84 9.51 -2.58 -3.71
C SER A 84 8.11 -2.07 -4.04
N VAL A 85 7.74 -0.86 -3.62
CA VAL A 85 6.49 -0.22 -4.08
C VAL A 85 6.54 0.00 -5.59
N SER A 86 7.71 0.19 -6.20
CA SER A 86 7.88 0.29 -7.67
C SER A 86 7.32 -0.92 -8.45
N LYS A 87 7.21 -2.10 -7.82
CA LYS A 87 6.65 -3.31 -8.49
C LYS A 87 5.16 -3.17 -8.80
N THR A 88 4.41 -2.38 -8.03
CA THR A 88 2.99 -2.16 -8.32
C THR A 88 2.82 -1.38 -9.62
N PHE A 89 3.65 -0.37 -9.85
CA PHE A 89 3.70 0.39 -11.11
C PHE A 89 4.03 -0.52 -12.30
N ASN A 90 5.05 -1.38 -12.16
CA ASN A 90 5.37 -2.34 -13.21
C ASN A 90 4.26 -3.37 -13.44
N GLY A 91 3.54 -3.75 -12.37
CA GLY A 91 2.35 -4.60 -12.46
C GLY A 91 1.22 -3.95 -13.26
N VAL A 92 0.96 -2.65 -13.02
CA VAL A 92 -0.02 -1.87 -13.81
C VAL A 92 0.41 -1.78 -15.26
N LEU A 93 1.68 -1.47 -15.53
CA LEU A 93 2.21 -1.42 -16.90
C LEU A 93 2.05 -2.77 -17.63
N GLY A 94 2.36 -3.88 -16.95
CA GLY A 94 2.14 -5.22 -17.51
C GLY A 94 0.65 -5.53 -17.73
N GLY A 95 -0.21 -5.14 -16.81
CA GLY A 95 -1.67 -5.30 -16.94
C GLY A 95 -2.24 -4.51 -18.13
N ASP A 96 -1.76 -3.28 -18.32
CA ASP A 96 -2.12 -2.42 -19.45
C ASP A 96 -1.68 -3.05 -20.79
N ALA A 97 -0.44 -3.52 -20.89
CA ALA A 97 0.04 -4.23 -22.08
C ALA A 97 -0.76 -5.51 -22.39
N ILE A 98 -1.23 -6.24 -21.37
CA ILE A 98 -2.14 -7.39 -21.55
C ILE A 98 -3.51 -6.93 -22.07
N ALA A 99 -4.06 -5.85 -21.50
CA ALA A 99 -5.36 -5.31 -21.91
C ALA A 99 -5.33 -4.81 -23.36
N ARG A 100 -4.20 -4.26 -23.82
CA ARG A 100 -3.96 -3.86 -25.22
C ARG A 100 -3.65 -5.04 -26.15
N GLY A 101 -3.53 -6.26 -25.63
CA GLY A 101 -3.22 -7.46 -26.41
C GLY A 101 -1.77 -7.56 -26.89
N GLU A 102 -0.88 -6.72 -26.38
CA GLU A 102 0.54 -6.68 -26.76
C GLU A 102 1.31 -7.88 -26.20
N ILE A 103 0.95 -8.30 -24.98
CA ILE A 103 1.54 -9.47 -24.31
C ILE A 103 0.46 -10.37 -23.72
N LYS A 104 0.75 -11.67 -23.61
CA LYS A 104 -0.05 -12.63 -22.84
C LYS A 104 0.80 -13.19 -21.71
N LEU A 105 0.19 -13.41 -20.55
CA LEU A 105 0.89 -14.08 -19.43
C LEU A 105 1.42 -15.46 -19.81
N SER A 106 0.73 -16.16 -20.71
CA SER A 106 1.16 -17.47 -21.21
C SER A 106 2.23 -17.40 -22.29
N ASP A 107 2.59 -16.22 -22.80
CA ASP A 107 3.67 -16.12 -23.78
C ASP A 107 5.00 -16.53 -23.13
N PRO A 108 5.85 -17.28 -23.86
CA PRO A 108 7.21 -17.49 -23.41
C PRO A 108 7.97 -16.16 -23.46
N VAL A 109 8.78 -15.86 -22.45
CA VAL A 109 9.57 -14.61 -22.39
C VAL A 109 10.53 -14.53 -23.59
N THR A 110 10.98 -15.66 -24.12
CA THR A 110 11.82 -15.74 -25.33
C THR A 110 11.16 -15.14 -26.57
N LYS A 111 9.83 -15.01 -26.59
CA LYS A 111 9.10 -14.30 -27.65
C LYS A 111 9.48 -12.81 -27.72
N TYR A 112 9.73 -12.19 -26.56
CA TYR A 112 10.04 -10.77 -26.42
C TYR A 112 11.54 -10.52 -26.20
N TRP A 113 12.28 -11.53 -25.73
CA TRP A 113 13.73 -11.48 -25.54
C TRP A 113 14.41 -12.78 -26.02
N PRO A 114 14.72 -12.90 -27.32
CA PRO A 114 15.18 -14.15 -27.93
C PRO A 114 16.51 -14.69 -27.38
N GLU A 115 17.35 -13.84 -26.80
CA GLU A 115 18.66 -14.22 -26.26
C GLU A 115 18.58 -15.03 -24.95
N LEU A 116 17.39 -15.07 -24.31
CA LEU A 116 17.17 -15.87 -23.11
C LEU A 116 17.17 -17.36 -23.47
N ARG A 117 18.19 -18.09 -23.00
CA ARG A 117 18.43 -19.50 -23.34
C ARG A 117 17.49 -20.51 -22.66
N SER A 118 16.43 -20.06 -21.96
CA SER A 118 15.55 -20.93 -21.17
C SER A 118 14.07 -20.58 -21.38
N PRO A 119 13.17 -21.57 -21.51
CA PRO A 119 11.73 -21.32 -21.63
C PRO A 119 11.18 -20.84 -20.29
N MET A 120 11.26 -19.53 -20.11
CA MET A 120 10.70 -18.80 -18.98
C MET A 120 9.31 -18.29 -19.38
N THR A 121 8.34 -18.38 -18.48
CA THR A 121 6.98 -17.87 -18.70
C THR A 121 6.62 -16.86 -17.60
N LEU A 122 5.88 -15.82 -17.96
CA LEU A 122 5.46 -14.79 -17.03
C LEU A 122 4.24 -15.29 -16.22
N ARG A 123 4.44 -15.72 -14.98
CA ARG A 123 3.35 -16.26 -14.16
C ARG A 123 3.06 -15.38 -12.95
N ILE A 124 1.96 -14.63 -13.03
CA ILE A 124 1.43 -13.91 -11.87
C ILE A 124 0.73 -14.93 -10.96
N LYS A 125 1.17 -15.01 -9.69
CA LYS A 125 0.43 -15.75 -8.66
C LYS A 125 -0.67 -14.84 -8.10
N PRO A 126 -1.85 -15.37 -7.74
CA PRO A 126 -3.01 -14.57 -7.31
C PRO A 126 -2.76 -13.59 -6.14
N ASN A 127 -1.65 -13.72 -5.41
CA ASN A 127 -1.32 -12.91 -4.24
C ASN A 127 0.00 -12.13 -4.37
N TYR A 128 0.58 -12.01 -5.57
CA TYR A 128 1.91 -11.40 -5.76
C TYR A 128 1.99 -10.53 -7.01
N CYS A 129 2.54 -9.32 -6.86
CA CYS A 129 2.92 -8.47 -7.98
C CYS A 129 4.14 -9.08 -8.69
N ALA A 130 3.86 -9.77 -9.80
CA ALA A 130 4.79 -10.33 -10.79
C ALA A 130 5.91 -11.24 -10.26
N PHE A 131 5.81 -12.54 -10.59
CA PHE A 131 6.94 -13.46 -10.54
C PHE A 131 7.30 -13.95 -11.93
N ILE A 132 8.61 -13.97 -12.19
CA ILE A 132 9.18 -14.73 -13.27
C ILE A 132 9.51 -16.12 -12.70
N LYS A 133 8.85 -17.17 -13.20
CA LYS A 133 9.13 -18.55 -12.79
C LYS A 133 10.06 -19.21 -13.83
N THR A 134 11.26 -19.59 -13.41
CA THR A 134 12.14 -20.47 -14.21
C THR A 134 11.61 -21.90 -14.22
N GLY A 135 11.56 -22.52 -15.40
CA GLY A 135 11.34 -23.95 -15.56
C GLY A 135 12.53 -24.74 -15.03
N ASN A 136 12.27 -25.92 -14.47
CA ASN A 136 13.24 -26.74 -13.76
C ASN A 136 14.27 -27.39 -14.71
N HIS A 137 15.47 -26.82 -14.82
CA HIS A 137 16.68 -27.55 -15.23
C HIS A 137 17.92 -27.03 -14.48
N ASN A 138 18.59 -27.92 -13.76
CA ASN A 138 20.00 -27.83 -13.33
C ASN A 138 20.40 -26.79 -12.26
N GLY A 139 19.66 -26.74 -11.15
CA GLY A 139 20.27 -26.43 -9.84
C GLY A 139 20.71 -24.99 -9.54
N LEU A 140 20.67 -24.06 -10.50
CA LEU A 140 20.91 -22.63 -10.24
C LEU A 140 19.61 -21.90 -9.99
N ARG A 141 19.23 -21.82 -8.71
CA ARG A 141 18.09 -21.01 -8.25
C ARG A 141 18.47 -19.54 -8.25
N ALA A 142 18.33 -18.84 -9.38
CA ALA A 142 18.14 -17.39 -9.34
C ALA A 142 16.71 -17.12 -8.85
N LEU A 143 16.57 -17.14 -7.53
CA LEU A 143 15.30 -17.05 -6.83
C LEU A 143 15.13 -15.61 -6.34
N SER A 144 14.58 -14.72 -7.16
CA SER A 144 13.95 -13.51 -6.62
C SER A 144 12.59 -13.89 -6.04
N VAL A 145 12.61 -14.68 -4.97
CA VAL A 145 11.43 -14.99 -4.16
C VAL A 145 11.26 -13.89 -3.14
N PHE A 146 10.12 -13.20 -3.22
CA PHE A 146 9.63 -12.35 -2.15
C PHE A 146 8.46 -13.08 -1.51
N MET A 147 8.69 -13.71 -0.35
CA MET A 147 7.61 -14.24 0.46
C MET A 147 7.02 -13.09 1.27
N LEU A 148 5.71 -12.85 1.13
CA LEU A 148 4.92 -12.19 2.16
C LEU A 148 4.28 -13.31 3.00
N THR A 149 5.03 -13.83 3.97
CA THR A 149 4.44 -14.51 5.12
C THR A 149 4.30 -13.47 6.25
N PRO A 150 3.22 -13.49 7.03
CA PRO A 150 2.94 -12.46 8.05
C PRO A 150 3.89 -12.48 9.27
N ALA A 151 4.97 -13.26 9.24
CA ALA A 151 5.85 -13.47 10.39
C ALA A 151 7.33 -13.08 10.17
N LEU A 152 7.73 -12.55 9.01
CA LEU A 152 9.11 -12.07 8.85
C LEU A 152 9.19 -11.04 7.72
N VAL A 153 9.43 -9.77 8.07
CA VAL A 153 9.89 -8.77 7.11
C VAL A 153 11.32 -9.15 6.73
N CYS A 154 11.47 -9.92 5.65
CA CYS A 154 12.78 -10.15 5.04
C CYS A 154 13.17 -8.86 4.32
N LEU A 155 13.93 -8.02 5.02
CA LEU A 155 14.56 -6.82 4.48
C LEU A 155 15.66 -7.29 3.53
N VAL A 156 15.33 -7.51 2.25
CA VAL A 156 16.35 -7.57 1.20
C VAL A 156 16.82 -6.14 1.00
N ARG A 157 17.88 -5.81 1.74
CA ARG A 157 18.67 -4.59 1.58
C ARG A 157 19.30 -4.63 0.19
N TRP A 158 18.81 -3.79 -0.70
CA TRP A 158 19.53 -3.44 -1.93
C TRP A 158 20.42 -2.25 -1.58
N TRP A 159 21.66 -2.55 -1.19
CA TRP A 159 22.88 -1.79 -1.45
C TRP A 159 24.01 -2.82 -1.51
#